data_AF-A0A349X482-F1
#
_entry.id   AF-A0A349X482-F1
#
_cell.length_a   1.000
_cell.length_b   1.000
_cell.length_c   1.000
_cell.angle_alpha   90.00
_cell.angle_beta   90.00
_cell.angle_gamma   90.00
#
_symmetry.space_group_name_H-M   'P 1'
#
loop_
_entity.id
_entity.type
_entity.pdbx_description
1 polymer ?
#
loop_
_entity_poly.entity_id
_entity_poly.type
_entity_poly.pdbx_seq_one_letter_code
_entity_poly.pdbx_strand_id
1 'polypeptide(L)' 'MDVVDFAKHMYKLLERREQEIAESLSQGNAKDWETYKLMVGEIRGLSFTRTEIRALLENNADDVEEIISS' A
#
# COMPACT_ATOMS: atom_id res chain seq x y z
N MET A 1 -10.74 -17.68 -3.47
CA MET A 1 -10.25 -16.36 -3.89
C MET A 1 -9.36 -16.61 -5.09
N ASP A 2 -9.70 -16.03 -6.24
CA ASP A 2 -8.84 -16.06 -7.43
C ASP A 2 -7.59 -15.18 -7.18
N VAL A 3 -6.52 -15.38 -7.97
CA VAL A 3 -5.28 -14.59 -7.94
C VAL A 3 -5.58 -13.09 -8.12
N VAL A 4 -6.53 -12.73 -8.98
CA VAL A 4 -6.93 -11.34 -9.16
C VAL A 4 -7.57 -10.80 -7.89
N ASP A 5 -8.52 -11.53 -7.29
CA ASP A 5 -9.15 -11.13 -6.02
C ASP A 5 -8.14 -11.03 -4.87
N PHE A 6 -7.16 -11.92 -4.85
CA PHE A 6 -6.07 -11.89 -3.88
C PHE A 6 -5.22 -10.63 -4.05
N ALA A 7 -4.81 -10.32 -5.28
CA ALA A 7 -4.04 -9.12 -5.58
C ALA A 7 -4.81 -7.84 -5.21
N LYS A 8 -6.13 -7.79 -5.45
CA LYS A 8 -7.01 -6.69 -5.00
C LYS A 8 -7.03 -6.56 -3.48
N HIS A 9 -7.23 -7.68 -2.79
CA HIS A 9 -7.25 -7.71 -1.33
C HIS A 9 -5.93 -7.21 -0.76
N MET A 10 -4.80 -7.69 -1.29
CA MET A 10 -3.47 -7.25 -0.90
C MET A 10 -3.25 -5.78 -1.18
N TYR A 11 -3.65 -5.27 -2.34
CA TYR A 11 -3.52 -3.85 -2.68
C TYR A 11 -4.21 -2.95 -1.63
N LYS A 12 -5.47 -3.25 -1.30
CA LYS A 12 -6.26 -2.51 -0.30
C LYS A 12 -5.69 -2.65 1.12
N LEU A 13 -5.18 -3.84 1.47
CA LEU A 13 -4.56 -4.08 2.76
C LEU A 13 -3.30 -3.21 2.95
N LEU A 14 -2.45 -3.16 1.92
CA LEU A 14 -1.23 -2.36 1.95
C LEU A 14 -1.54 -0.85 1.98
N GLU A 15 -2.57 -0.41 1.25
CA GLU A 15 -3.03 0.98 1.27
C GLU A 15 -3.49 1.40 2.66
N ARG A 16 -4.34 0.59 3.31
CA ARG A 16 -4.81 0.86 4.67
C ARG A 16 -3.63 0.95 5.63
N ARG A 17 -2.67 0.03 5.51
CA ARG A 17 -1.49 0.03 6.38
C ARG A 17 -0.63 1.28 6.18
N GLU A 18 -0.44 1.70 4.93
CA GLU A 18 0.27 2.95 4.61
C GLU A 18 -0.40 4.17 5.25
N GLN A 19 -1.74 4.25 5.16
CA GLN A 19 -2.53 5.31 5.79
C GLN A 19 -2.42 5.30 7.32
N GLU A 20 -2.53 4.13 7.97
CA GLU A 20 -2.36 4.00 9.43
C GLU A 20 -1.01 4.54 9.92
N ILE A 21 0.07 4.24 9.19
CA ILE A 21 1.41 4.71 9.57
C ILE A 21 1.54 6.22 9.32
N ALA A 22 0.99 6.72 8.20
CA ALA A 22 0.99 8.13 7.89
C ALA A 22 0.20 8.95 8.92
N GLU A 23 -0.98 8.47 9.33
CA GLU A 23 -1.78 9.06 10.40
C GLU A 23 -1.02 9.06 11.72
N SER A 24 -0.45 7.91 12.10
CA SER A 24 0.36 7.79 13.32
C SER A 24 1.55 8.76 13.31
N LEU A 25 2.21 8.91 12.16
CA LEU A 25 3.30 9.87 11.97
C LEU A 25 2.82 11.32 12.14
N SER A 26 1.67 11.66 11.54
CA SER A 26 1.06 13.00 11.62
C SER A 26 0.63 13.39 13.04
N GLN A 27 0.28 12.39 13.87
CA GLN A 27 -0.06 12.55 15.28
C GLN A 27 1.18 12.72 16.18
N GLY A 28 2.39 12.64 15.62
CA GLY A 28 3.63 12.79 16.37
C GLY A 28 4.07 11.54 17.13
N ASN A 29 3.59 10.35 16.75
CA ASN A 29 3.96 9.10 17.42
C ASN A 29 5.42 8.66 17.16
N ALA A 30 6.15 9.34 16.25
CA ALA A 30 7.58 9.15 16.08
C ALA A 30 8.35 9.79 17.25
N LYS A 31 8.82 8.94 18.17
CA LYS A 31 9.47 9.36 19.43
C LYS A 31 10.90 9.88 19.24
N ASP A 32 11.55 9.43 18.18
CA ASP A 32 12.92 9.79 17.84
C ASP A 32 13.15 9.66 16.33
N TRP A 33 14.35 10.07 15.90
CA TRP A 33 14.75 10.03 14.50
C TRP A 33 14.82 8.62 13.92
N GLU A 34 15.14 7.62 14.74
CA GLU A 34 15.21 6.23 14.30
C GLU A 34 13.81 5.69 13.99
N THR A 35 12.86 5.92 14.89
CA THR A 35 11.45 5.60 14.74
C THR A 35 10.86 6.30 13.52
N TYR A 36 11.15 7.60 13.33
CA TYR A 36 10.73 8.35 12.16
C TYR A 36 11.22 7.71 10.86
N LYS A 37 12.53 7.41 10.77
CA LYS A 37 13.13 6.78 9.58
C LYS A 37 12.49 5.43 9.28
N LEU A 38 12.21 4.64 10.31
CA LEU A 38 11.58 3.33 10.15
C LEU A 38 10.16 3.46 9.60
N MET A 39 9.34 4.35 10.16
CA MET A 39 7.98 4.62 9.70
C MET A 39 7.94 5.12 8.24
N VAL A 40 8.81 6.08 7.89
CA VAL A 40 8.92 6.57 6.51
C VAL A 40 9.42 5.48 5.56
N GLY A 41 10.34 4.63 6.02
CA GLY A 41 10.82 3.46 5.28
C GLY A 41 9.69 2.45 4.99
N GLU A 42 8.85 2.16 5.98
CA GLU A 42 7.69 1.28 5.85
C GLU A 42 6.69 1.85 4.83
N ILE A 43 6.34 3.15 4.94
CA ILE A 43 5.47 3.83 3.95
C ILE A 43 6.02 3.68 2.53
N ARG A 44 7.32 3.93 2.32
CA ARG A 44 7.95 3.79 0.99
C ARG A 44 7.90 2.36 0.47
N GLY A 45 8.16 1.38 1.34
CA GLY A 45 8.10 -0.03 0.98
C GLY A 45 6.69 -0.46 0.57
N LEU A 46 5.68 -0.06 1.34
CA LEU A 46 4.26 -0.34 1.04
C LEU A 46 3.84 0.30 -0.28
N SER A 47 4.19 1.57 -0.50
CA SER A 47 3.89 2.30 -1.73
C SER A 47 4.52 1.65 -2.96
N PHE A 48 5.79 1.21 -2.84
CA PHE A 48 6.47 0.46 -3.89
C PHE A 48 5.75 -0.85 -4.20
N THR A 49 5.46 -1.67 -3.18
CA THR A 49 4.76 -2.95 -3.38
C THR A 49 3.38 -2.76 -4.01
N ARG A 50 2.64 -1.72 -3.63
CA ARG A 50 1.35 -1.39 -4.26
C ARG A 50 1.50 -1.05 -5.74
N THR A 51 2.53 -0.30 -6.10
CA THR A 51 2.83 0.04 -7.49
C THR A 51 3.12 -1.21 -8.31
N GLU A 52 3.90 -2.14 -7.78
CA GLU A 52 4.20 -3.41 -8.44
C GLU A 52 2.93 -4.29 -8.60
N ILE A 53 2.09 -4.39 -7.56
CA ILE A 53 0.82 -5.13 -7.65
C ILE A 53 -0.08 -4.52 -8.73
N ARG A 54 -0.18 -3.19 -8.79
CA ARG A 54 -0.94 -2.49 -9.83
C ARG A 54 -0.37 -2.81 -11.21
N ALA A 55 0.94 -2.69 -11.41
CA ALA A 55 1.58 -2.99 -12.69
C ALA A 55 1.35 -4.44 -13.14
N LEU A 56 1.37 -5.39 -12.20
CA LEU A 56 1.06 -6.80 -12.49
C LEU A 56 -0.40 -6.98 -12.90
N LEU A 57 -1.34 -6.30 -12.23
CA LEU A 57 -2.76 -6.35 -12.58
C LEU A 57 -3.02 -5.71 -13.95
N GLU A 58 -2.49 -4.52 -14.20
CA GLU A 58 -2.64 -3.77 -15.47
C GLU A 58 -2.16 -4.57 -16.69
N ASN A 59 -1.13 -5.39 -16.52
CA ASN A 59 -0.59 -6.22 -17.60
C ASN A 59 -1.35 -7.55 -17.82
N ASN A 60 -2.24 -7.95 -16.91
CA ASN A 60 -2.86 -9.29 -16.92
C ASN A 60 -4.41 -9.26 -16.87
N ALA A 61 -5.04 -8.09 -16.76
CA ALA A 61 -6.50 -7.95 -16.75
C ALA A 61 -6.93 -6.68 -17.54
N ASP A 62 -7.96 -6.80 -18.37
CA ASP A 62 -8.40 -5.68 -19.23
C ASP A 62 -9.16 -4.56 -18.45
N ASP A 63 -9.66 -4.85 -17.23
CA ASP A 63 -10.54 -3.95 -16.46
C ASP A 63 -9.89 -3.35 -15.19
N VAL A 64 -8.61 -3.00 -15.23
CA VAL A 64 -7.87 -2.64 -14.00
C VAL A 64 -8.30 -1.31 -13.37
N GLU A 65 -8.79 -0.35 -14.16
CA GLU A 65 -9.33 0.90 -13.62
C GLU A 65 -10.60 0.70 -12.79
N GLU A 66 -11.49 -0.23 -13.19
CA GLU A 66 -12.70 -0.58 -12.42
C GLU A 66 -12.33 -1.34 -11.13
N ILE A 67 -11.24 -2.11 -11.19
CA ILE A 67 -10.69 -2.90 -10.09
C ILE A 67 -10.08 -2.02 -8.98
N ILE A 68 -9.44 -0.91 -9.33
CA ILE A 68 -8.72 -0.03 -8.41
C ILE A 68 -9.62 1.10 -7.86
N SER A 69 -10.67 1.46 -8.59
CA SER A 69 -11.60 2.54 -8.21
C SER A 69 -12.72 2.12 -7.24
N SER A 70 -12.93 0.81 -7.03
CA SER A 70 -13.89 0.23 -6.06
C SER A 70 -13.21 -0.17 -4.76
#